data_AF-A0A538EI72-F1
#
_entry.id   AF-A0A538EI72-F1
#
_cell.length_a   1.000
_cell.length_b   1.000
_cell.length_c   1.000
_cell.angle_alpha   90.00
_cell.angle_beta   90.00
_cell.angle_gamma   90.00
#
_symmetry.space_group_name_H-M   'P 1'
#
loop_
_entity.id
_entity.type
_entity.pdbx_description
1 polymer ?
#
loop_
_entity_poly.entity_id
_entity_poly.type
_entity_poly.pdbx_seq_one_letter_code
_entity_poly.pdbx_strand_id
1 'polypeptide(L)'
;DVVVYCTGYKVSFPFFDEDLISAPDNDLPLFRRVFHPDVPNVFFLALLQPLGATMPLAEAQGQWIADYLRGEYHLPPPGELREDMRRERGAMFKRYVRSKRHTMQIDFDDYLHQLGRERRAGAVRARRAGYRLPVPAQAERGAVAA
;
A
#
# COMPACT_ATOMS: atom_id res chain seq x y z
N ASP A 1 2.21 -28.69 34.43
CA ASP A 1 2.75 -28.25 33.12
C ASP A 1 1.89 -27.16 32.50
N VAL A 2 2.44 -26.36 31.58
CA VAL A 2 1.73 -25.26 30.88
C VAL A 2 2.00 -25.34 29.37
N VAL A 3 0.98 -25.09 28.56
CA VAL A 3 1.08 -25.00 27.09
C VAL A 3 0.91 -23.54 26.65
N VAL A 4 1.79 -23.05 25.77
CA VAL A 4 1.74 -21.70 25.20
C VAL A 4 1.69 -21.77 23.67
N TYR A 5 0.68 -21.17 23.06
CA TYR A 5 0.46 -21.19 21.61
C TYR A 5 1.09 -19.97 20.92
N CYS A 6 2.28 -20.15 20.33
CA CYS A 6 2.98 -19.13 19.53
C CYS A 6 2.61 -19.20 18.04
N THR A 7 1.30 -19.22 17.71
CA THR A 7 0.81 -19.51 16.35
C THR A 7 0.73 -18.30 15.41
N GLY A 8 1.03 -17.10 15.90
CA GLY A 8 0.98 -15.84 15.15
C GLY A 8 -0.33 -15.07 15.33
N TYR A 9 -0.57 -14.08 14.46
CA TYR A 9 -1.68 -13.13 14.55
C TYR A 9 -2.53 -13.09 13.28
N LYS A 10 -3.76 -12.56 13.43
CA LYS A 10 -4.67 -12.23 12.32
C LYS A 10 -4.72 -10.73 12.12
N VAL A 11 -4.76 -10.28 10.87
CA VAL A 11 -4.94 -8.88 10.48
C VAL A 11 -6.44 -8.64 10.26
N SER A 12 -6.98 -7.59 10.86
CA SER A 12 -8.37 -7.16 10.68
C SER A 12 -8.49 -5.65 10.82
N PHE A 13 -9.52 -5.07 10.21
CA PHE A 13 -9.79 -3.64 10.24
C PHE A 13 -11.26 -3.42 10.66
N PRO A 14 -11.59 -3.59 11.96
CA PRO A 14 -12.98 -3.62 12.44
C PRO A 14 -13.71 -2.26 12.37
N PHE A 15 -13.05 -1.25 11.81
CA PHE A 15 -13.59 0.08 11.55
C PHE A 15 -14.02 0.26 10.08
N PHE A 16 -13.82 -0.74 9.23
CA PHE A 16 -14.39 -0.80 7.88
C PHE A 16 -15.46 -1.90 7.81
N ASP A 17 -16.46 -1.69 6.96
CA ASP A 17 -17.37 -2.76 6.55
C ASP A 17 -16.56 -3.88 5.87
N GLU A 18 -16.93 -5.15 6.14
CA GLU A 18 -16.18 -6.31 5.64
C GLU A 18 -16.14 -6.38 4.09
N ASP A 19 -17.21 -5.91 3.45
CA ASP A 19 -17.34 -5.81 1.98
C ASP A 19 -16.58 -4.61 1.38
N LEU A 20 -16.16 -3.65 2.21
CA LEU A 20 -15.39 -2.49 1.78
C LEU A 20 -13.89 -2.79 1.81
N ILE A 21 -13.34 -3.09 2.99
CA ILE A 21 -11.92 -3.38 3.19
C ILE A 21 -11.80 -4.45 4.27
N SER A 22 -11.33 -5.63 3.89
CA SER A 22 -11.02 -6.73 4.79
C SER A 22 -9.75 -7.47 4.34
N ALA A 23 -9.13 -8.20 5.26
CA ALA A 23 -7.91 -8.99 5.01
C ALA A 23 -8.11 -10.48 5.31
N PRO A 24 -9.06 -11.17 4.64
CA PRO A 24 -9.27 -12.59 4.85
C PRO A 24 -7.96 -13.34 4.64
N ASP A 25 -7.66 -14.29 5.53
CA ASP A 25 -6.39 -15.04 5.53
C ASP A 25 -5.12 -14.17 5.57
N ASN A 26 -5.21 -12.98 6.20
CA ASN A 26 -4.15 -11.97 6.25
C ASN A 26 -3.74 -11.48 4.86
N ASP A 27 -4.65 -11.48 3.89
CA ASP A 27 -4.38 -11.03 2.53
C ASP A 27 -5.15 -9.76 2.20
N LEU A 28 -4.42 -8.67 1.99
CA LEU A 28 -4.97 -7.41 1.48
C LEU A 28 -4.09 -6.96 0.30
N PRO A 29 -4.55 -7.11 -0.95
CA PRO A 29 -3.81 -6.67 -2.13
C PRO A 29 -3.74 -5.15 -2.19
N LEU A 30 -2.53 -4.60 -2.10
CA LEU A 30 -2.26 -3.17 -2.17
C LEU A 30 -1.13 -2.92 -3.16
N PHE A 31 -1.16 -1.79 -3.85
CA PHE A 31 -0.01 -1.36 -4.64
C PHE A 31 1.13 -1.04 -3.67
N ARG A 32 2.19 -1.84 -3.75
CA ARG A 32 3.41 -1.69 -2.94
C ARG A 32 3.14 -1.65 -1.43
N ARG A 33 2.12 -2.37 -0.96
CA ARG A 33 1.71 -2.42 0.46
C ARG A 33 1.26 -1.07 1.04
N VAL A 34 0.85 -0.12 0.18
CA VAL A 34 0.44 1.23 0.59
C VAL A 34 -0.94 1.60 0.06
N PHE A 35 -1.11 1.66 -1.27
CA PHE A 35 -2.30 2.24 -1.89
C PHE A 35 -3.35 1.17 -2.18
N HIS A 36 -4.60 1.44 -1.78
CA HIS A 36 -5.73 0.62 -2.21
C HIS A 36 -6.02 0.88 -3.70
N PRO A 37 -6.15 -0.15 -4.55
CA PRO A 37 -6.32 0.05 -6.00
C PRO A 37 -7.65 0.71 -6.39
N ASP A 38 -8.66 0.59 -5.52
CA ASP A 38 -10.03 1.04 -5.79
C ASP A 38 -10.52 2.16 -4.85
N VAL A 39 -9.75 2.50 -3.81
CA VAL A 39 -10.13 3.50 -2.80
C VAL A 39 -9.00 4.53 -2.66
N PRO A 40 -9.02 5.62 -3.47
CA PRO A 40 -7.85 6.46 -3.70
C PRO A 40 -7.41 7.30 -2.49
N ASN A 41 -8.26 7.45 -1.48
CA ASN A 41 -8.01 8.22 -0.26
C ASN A 41 -7.76 7.35 0.98
N VAL A 42 -7.52 6.05 0.81
CA VAL A 42 -7.17 5.12 1.89
C VAL A 42 -5.78 4.55 1.63
N PHE A 43 -4.94 4.61 2.66
CA PHE A 43 -3.55 4.18 2.61
C PHE A 43 -3.24 3.32 3.82
N PHE A 44 -2.36 2.34 3.64
CA PHE A 44 -1.88 1.48 4.70
C PHE A 44 -0.41 1.78 4.94
N LEU A 45 -0.07 2.09 6.19
CA LEU A 45 1.28 2.34 6.63
C LEU A 45 1.80 1.11 7.38
N ALA A 46 3.00 0.65 7.02
CA ALA A 46 3.69 -0.48 7.64
C ALA A 46 2.92 -1.81 7.61
N LEU A 47 1.96 -2.00 6.69
CA LEU A 47 1.26 -3.27 6.49
C LEU A 47 2.12 -4.24 5.66
N LEU A 48 3.28 -4.59 6.22
CA LEU A 48 4.28 -5.44 5.58
C LEU A 48 5.10 -6.21 6.64
N GLN A 49 5.76 -7.28 6.20
CA GLN A 49 6.62 -8.13 7.05
C GLN A 49 8.02 -8.22 6.43
N PRO A 50 8.92 -7.29 6.76
CA PRO A 50 10.22 -7.20 6.13
C PRO A 50 11.21 -8.21 6.70
N LEU A 51 12.15 -8.63 5.86
CA LEU A 51 13.44 -9.15 6.32
C LEU A 51 14.34 -7.98 6.74
N GLY A 52 14.03 -7.34 7.87
CA GLY A 52 14.71 -6.14 8.34
C GLY A 52 13.84 -5.32 9.30
N ALA A 53 14.24 -4.07 9.55
CA ALA A 53 13.46 -3.16 10.39
C ALA A 53 12.24 -2.61 9.64
N THR A 54 11.08 -2.56 10.30
CA THR A 54 9.86 -1.98 9.71
C THR A 54 9.88 -0.44 9.72
N MET A 55 10.53 0.17 10.71
CA MET A 55 10.47 1.63 10.94
C MET A 55 10.98 2.46 9.74
N PRO A 56 12.12 2.14 9.10
CA PRO A 56 12.58 2.89 7.93
C PRO A 56 11.63 2.76 6.73
N LEU A 57 10.97 1.61 6.60
CA LEU A 57 9.99 1.39 5.54
C LEU A 57 8.73 2.21 5.79
N ALA A 58 8.26 2.27 7.04
CA ALA A 58 7.15 3.10 7.44
C ALA A 58 7.45 4.59 7.18
N GLU A 59 8.66 5.06 7.48
CA GLU A 59 9.09 6.43 7.16
C GLU A 59 9.02 6.69 5.65
N ALA A 60 9.62 5.80 4.84
CA ALA A 60 9.64 5.95 3.39
C ALA A 60 8.22 5.90 2.77
N GLN A 61 7.34 5.03 3.28
CA GLN A 61 5.94 4.98 2.90
C GLN A 61 5.19 6.27 3.30
N GLY A 62 5.44 6.79 4.51
CA GLY A 62 4.83 8.03 4.99
C GLY A 62 5.19 9.23 4.11
N GLN A 63 6.47 9.37 3.74
CA GLN A 63 6.91 10.39 2.79
C GLN A 63 6.24 10.23 1.42
N TRP A 64 6.08 8.99 0.95
CA TRP A 64 5.42 8.74 -0.33
C TRP A 64 3.92 9.09 -0.32
N ILE A 65 3.22 8.75 0.76
CA ILE A 65 1.82 9.15 0.96
C ILE A 65 1.73 10.68 1.01
N ALA A 66 2.65 11.36 1.69
CA ALA A 66 2.68 12.82 1.71
C ALA A 66 2.87 13.42 0.31
N ASP A 67 3.73 12.84 -0.54
CA ASP A 67 3.88 13.29 -1.93
C ASP A 67 2.57 13.12 -2.72
N TYR A 68 1.87 11.99 -2.53
CA TYR A 68 0.57 11.74 -3.16
C TYR A 68 -0.45 12.80 -2.74
N LEU A 69 -0.57 13.05 -1.43
CA LEU A 69 -1.53 14.01 -0.87
C LEU A 69 -1.23 15.46 -1.26
N ARG A 70 0.04 15.80 -1.54
CA ARG A 70 0.44 17.13 -2.04
C ARG A 70 0.33 17.27 -3.56
N GLY A 71 -0.07 16.22 -4.27
CA GLY A 71 -0.09 16.20 -5.73
C GLY A 71 1.29 16.16 -6.38
N GLU A 72 2.33 15.88 -5.61
CA GLU A 72 3.72 15.73 -6.07
C GLU A 72 4.03 14.32 -6.58
N TYR A 73 3.14 13.36 -6.32
CA TYR A 73 3.18 12.01 -6.86
C TYR A 73 1.80 11.59 -7.38
N HIS A 74 1.76 11.02 -8.59
CA HIS A 74 0.55 10.42 -9.17
C HIS A 74 0.75 8.93 -9.36
N LEU A 75 -0.26 8.12 -9.03
CA LEU A 75 -0.26 6.67 -9.27
C LEU A 75 -0.14 6.36 -10.78
N PRO A 76 0.37 5.16 -11.16
CA PRO A 76 0.29 4.71 -12.53
C PRO A 76 -1.18 4.51 -12.96
N PRO A 77 -1.47 4.45 -14.27
CA PRO A 77 -2.81 4.14 -14.76
C PRO A 77 -3.35 2.83 -14.15
N PRO A 78 -4.67 2.70 -13.93
CA PRO A 78 -5.25 1.57 -13.19
C PRO A 78 -4.91 0.18 -13.76
N GLY A 79 -4.67 0.06 -15.07
CA GLY A 79 -4.23 -1.18 -15.70
C GLY A 79 -2.79 -1.55 -15.34
N GLU A 80 -1.87 -0.60 -15.45
CA GLU A 80 -0.46 -0.75 -15.09
C GLU A 80 -0.30 -1.01 -13.58
N LEU A 81 -1.07 -0.31 -12.75
CA LEU A 81 -1.11 -0.49 -11.30
C LEU A 81 -1.44 -1.94 -10.93
N ARG A 82 -2.53 -2.49 -11.51
CA ARG A 82 -2.94 -3.86 -11.23
C ARG A 82 -1.96 -4.88 -11.81
N GLU A 83 -1.31 -4.58 -12.93
CA GLU A 83 -0.26 -5.43 -13.49
C GLU A 83 0.98 -5.49 -12.60
N ASP A 84 1.43 -4.35 -12.06
CA ASP A 84 2.50 -4.29 -11.07
C ASP A 84 2.17 -5.13 -9.84
N MET A 85 0.97 -4.98 -9.28
CA MET A 85 0.50 -5.78 -8.14
C MET A 85 0.51 -7.28 -8.43
N ARG A 86 0.02 -7.71 -9.60
CA ARG A 86 0.06 -9.12 -10.02
C ARG A 86 1.49 -9.64 -10.11
N ARG A 87 2.40 -8.84 -10.68
CA ARG A 87 3.82 -9.20 -10.83
C ARG A 87 4.52 -9.29 -9.48
N GLU A 88 4.36 -8.30 -8.61
CA GLU A 88 4.91 -8.30 -7.25
C GLU A 88 4.45 -9.54 -6.49
N ARG A 89 3.15 -9.82 -6.55
CA ARG A 89 2.56 -10.97 -5.88
C ARG A 89 3.07 -12.30 -6.42
N GLY A 90 3.19 -12.42 -7.75
CA GLY A 90 3.78 -13.59 -8.39
C GLY A 90 5.25 -13.80 -7.99
N ALA A 91 6.04 -12.73 -7.85
CA ALA A 91 7.42 -12.80 -7.41
C ALA A 91 7.53 -13.22 -5.93
N MET A 92 6.69 -12.65 -5.06
CA MET A 92 6.62 -13.02 -3.64
C MET A 92 6.31 -14.51 -3.45
N PHE A 93 5.31 -15.05 -4.16
CA PHE A 93 4.96 -16.47 -4.06
C PHE A 93 6.00 -17.43 -4.63
N LYS A 94 6.90 -16.97 -5.52
CA LYS A 94 8.04 -17.77 -5.97
C LYS A 94 9.16 -17.81 -4.94
N ARG A 95 9.33 -16.74 -4.16
CA ARG A 95 10.43 -16.58 -3.19
C ARG A 95 10.11 -17.14 -1.80
N TYR A 96 8.83 -17.10 -1.39
CA TYR A 96 8.40 -17.53 -0.06
C TYR A 96 7.40 -18.69 -0.14
N VAL A 97 7.46 -19.61 0.83
CA VAL A 97 6.52 -20.75 0.91
C VAL A 97 5.10 -20.23 0.97
N ARG A 98 4.21 -20.71 0.10
CA ARG A 98 2.80 -20.28 0.09
C ARG A 98 2.10 -20.69 1.40
N SER A 99 1.86 -19.74 2.30
CA SER A 99 1.15 -19.96 3.56
C SER A 99 0.41 -18.68 4.00
N LYS A 100 -0.57 -18.80 4.92
CA LYS A 100 -1.26 -17.63 5.52
C LYS A 100 -0.32 -16.72 6.33
N ARG A 101 0.89 -17.19 6.64
CA ARG A 101 1.95 -16.38 7.25
C ARG A 101 2.79 -15.64 6.21
N HIS A 102 2.68 -16.02 4.93
CA HIS A 102 3.53 -15.50 3.86
C HIS A 102 2.80 -14.61 2.84
N THR A 103 1.89 -13.74 3.29
CA THR A 103 1.10 -12.85 2.42
C THR A 103 1.67 -11.44 2.31
N MET A 104 2.59 -11.04 3.18
CA MET A 104 3.05 -9.64 3.36
C MET A 104 4.58 -9.47 3.32
N GLN A 105 5.32 -10.51 2.95
CA GLN A 105 6.79 -10.51 2.98
C GLN A 105 7.36 -9.63 1.91
N ILE A 106 8.36 -8.86 2.31
CA ILE A 106 9.15 -8.04 1.41
C ILE A 106 10.63 -8.12 1.83
N ASP A 107 11.49 -7.99 0.84
CA ASP A 107 12.92 -7.78 1.06
C ASP A 107 13.17 -6.28 1.27
N PHE A 108 13.89 -5.92 2.33
CA PHE A 108 14.00 -4.52 2.79
C PHE A 108 14.66 -3.62 1.74
N ASP A 109 15.80 -4.03 1.19
CA ASP A 109 16.58 -3.23 0.24
C ASP A 109 15.88 -3.17 -1.12
N ASP A 110 15.33 -4.31 -1.57
CA ASP A 110 14.55 -4.37 -2.81
C ASP A 110 13.32 -3.44 -2.74
N TYR A 111 12.63 -3.41 -1.60
CA TYR A 111 11.46 -2.56 -1.41
C TYR A 111 11.83 -1.08 -1.46
N LEU A 112 12.85 -0.64 -0.72
CA LEU A 112 13.29 0.75 -0.74
C LEU A 112 13.77 1.18 -2.13
N HIS A 113 14.50 0.31 -2.83
CA HIS A 113 14.94 0.57 -4.20
C HIS A 113 13.75 0.75 -5.16
N GLN A 114 12.78 -0.16 -5.10
CA GLN A 114 11.59 -0.14 -5.95
C GLN A 114 10.70 1.06 -5.63
N LEU A 115 10.50 1.37 -4.35
CA LEU A 115 9.80 2.56 -3.89
C LEU A 115 10.45 3.84 -4.42
N GLY A 116 11.78 3.96 -4.32
CA GLY A 116 12.51 5.12 -4.82
C GLY A 116 12.37 5.30 -6.34
N ARG A 117 12.41 4.19 -7.11
CA ARG A 117 12.14 4.21 -8.55
C ARG A 117 10.71 4.68 -8.86
N GLU A 118 9.74 4.15 -8.12
CA GLU A 118 8.34 4.47 -8.32
C GLU A 118 8.00 5.92 -7.94
N ARG A 119 8.54 6.43 -6.83
CA ARG A 119 8.41 7.86 -6.45
C ARG A 119 8.91 8.78 -7.56
N ARG A 120 10.06 8.48 -8.17
CA ARG A 120 10.57 9.26 -9.32
C ARG A 120 9.64 9.18 -10.54
N ALA A 121 9.14 8.00 -10.87
CA ALA A 121 8.21 7.83 -11.98
C ALA A 121 6.89 8.60 -11.76
N GLY A 122 6.34 8.54 -10.55
CA GLY A 122 5.12 9.25 -10.20
C GLY A 122 5.28 10.75 -10.06
N ALA A 123 6.47 11.25 -9.73
CA ALA A 123 6.78 12.68 -9.81
C ALA A 123 6.75 13.19 -11.25
N VAL A 124 7.22 12.38 -12.22
CA VAL A 124 7.09 12.70 -13.65
C VAL A 124 5.61 12.73 -14.08
N ARG A 125 4.80 11.77 -13.60
CA ARG A 125 3.35 11.76 -13.85
C ARG A 125 2.65 12.98 -13.25
N ALA A 126 2.96 13.33 -12.00
CA ALA A 126 2.44 14.52 -11.33
C ALA A 126 2.78 15.80 -12.10
N ARG A 127 4.04 15.97 -12.55
CA ARG A 127 4.45 17.12 -13.35
C ARG A 127 3.66 17.21 -14.66
N ARG A 128 3.44 16.08 -15.35
CA ARG A 128 2.62 16.05 -16.59
C ARG A 128 1.16 16.39 -16.33
N ALA A 129 0.64 16.05 -15.15
CA ALA A 129 -0.71 16.36 -14.72
C ALA A 129 -0.85 17.76 -14.06
N GLY A 130 0.21 18.56 -14.04
CA GLY A 130 0.20 19.90 -13.45
C GLY A 130 0.04 19.93 -11.93
N TYR A 131 0.53 18.91 -11.23
CA TYR A 131 0.47 18.79 -9.75
C TYR A 131 -0.94 18.85 -9.16
N ARG A 132 -1.95 18.47 -9.95
CA ARG A 132 -3.32 18.42 -9.48
C ARG A 132 -3.45 17.41 -8.34
N LEU A 133 -4.20 17.74 -7.30
CA LEU A 133 -4.47 16.83 -6.19
C LEU A 133 -5.12 15.53 -6.72
N PRO A 134 -4.55 14.34 -6.43
CA PRO A 134 -5.10 13.07 -6.89
C PRO A 134 -6.49 12.79 -6.30
N VAL A 135 -6.72 13.26 -5.07
CA VAL A 135 -8.02 13.22 -4.41
C VAL A 135 -8.45 14.67 -4.13
N PRO A 136 -9.55 15.16 -4.71
CA PRO A 136 -10.07 16.49 -4.41
C PRO A 136 -10.66 16.54 -2.99
N ALA A 137 -10.54 17.68 -2.32
CA ALA A 137 -11.14 17.90 -1.02
C ALA A 137 -12.67 17.69 -1.08
N GLN A 138 -13.19 16.82 -0.22
CA GLN A 138 -14.63 16.56 -0.17
C GLN A 138 -15.40 17.62 0.65
N ALA A 139 -14.72 18.30 1.59
CA ALA A 139 -15.32 19.37 2.39
C ALA A 139 -15.86 20.53 1.53
N GLU A 140 -15.23 20.82 0.39
CA GLU A 140 -15.64 21.89 -0.52
C GLU A 140 -16.85 21.52 -1.38
N ARG A 141 -17.18 20.22 -1.51
CA ARG A 141 -18.34 19.77 -2.30
C ARG A 141 -19.68 19.97 -1.60
N GLY A 142 -19.69 20.03 -0.26
CA GLY A 142 -20.90 20.27 0.53
C GLY A 142 -21.29 21.74 0.65
N ALA A 143 -20.34 22.67 0.51
CA ALA A 143 -20.58 24.11 0.67
C ALA A 143 -21.27 24.77 -0.55
N VAL A 144 -21.35 24.08 -1.69
CA VAL A 144 -22.01 24.58 -2.92
C VAL A 144 -23.45 24.06 -3.05
N ALA A 145 -23.90 23.22 -2.12
CA ALA A 145 -25.23 22.61 -2.12
C ALA A 145 -26.13 23.10 -0.95
N ALA A 146 -25.78 24.19 -0.28
CA ALA A 146 -26.54 24.83 0.78
C ALA A 146 -26.91 26.27 0.40
#